data_AF-A0A376TNW3-F1
#
_entry.id   AF-A0A376TNW3-F1
#
_cell.length_a   1.000
_cell.length_b   1.000
_cell.length_c   1.000
_cell.angle_alpha   90.00
_cell.angle_beta   90.00
_cell.angle_gamma   90.00
#
_symmetry.space_group_name_H-M   'P 1'
#
loop_
_entity.id
_entity.type
_entity.pdbx_description
1 polymer ?
#
loop_
_entity_poly.entity_id
_entity_poly.type
_entity_poly.pdbx_seq_one_letter_code
_entity_poly.pdbx_strand_id
1 'polypeptide(L)'
;MIERGGYPLLKSMQDFIEKNHRSNFGDVIIATTFSQRAITVCSVIIFICIILFMSFAEYTQKRNVNGIVYPDKGIISIKSKQSGTLSALYIKSGDFINSGEKLLAIDASSSTHYFKNNEESYREMFSKLRSISSRETQDNITDLEAKKKLTEEQVIQTKNSIAIMERQIRLLNAAIHSQQISFSKIQDAYKKRYVSDVEKNNAEMQLIDKKMQLQSLNNEFPPKRDKL
;
A
#
# COMPACT_ATOMS: atom_id res chain seq x y z
N MET A 1 72.29 22.42 103.65
CA MET A 1 72.29 21.31 104.63
C MET A 1 72.88 20.09 103.92
N ILE A 2 74.18 19.81 104.15
CA ILE A 2 74.85 18.47 104.26
C ILE A 2 74.70 17.55 103.01
N GLU A 3 75.71 17.08 102.25
CA GLU A 3 77.09 16.62 102.51
C GLU A 3 77.85 16.31 101.19
N ARG A 4 79.20 16.44 101.21
CA ARG A 4 80.31 15.65 100.58
C ARG A 4 80.18 15.11 99.13
N GLY A 5 81.19 15.14 98.26
CA GLY A 5 82.61 15.53 98.34
C GLY A 5 83.39 15.04 97.10
N GLY A 6 84.58 15.64 96.85
CA GLY A 6 85.73 15.14 96.03
C GLY A 6 85.47 14.86 94.53
N TYR A 7 86.26 15.28 93.55
CA TYR A 7 87.72 15.44 93.47
C TYR A 7 88.07 16.40 92.30
N PRO A 8 89.01 17.33 92.45
CA PRO A 8 89.58 18.10 91.34
C PRO A 8 91.05 17.71 91.15
N LEU A 9 91.39 17.01 90.08
CA LEU A 9 92.80 16.66 89.83
C LEU A 9 93.15 16.86 88.35
N LEU A 10 94.20 17.68 88.18
CA LEU A 10 95.09 17.77 87.02
C LEU A 10 94.73 18.79 85.93
N LYS A 11 94.41 20.00 86.39
CA LYS A 11 94.72 21.28 85.71
C LYS A 11 96.22 21.67 85.86
N SER A 12 97.13 20.71 86.03
CA SER A 12 98.51 20.96 86.49
C SER A 12 99.61 20.65 85.48
N MET A 13 99.30 20.44 84.20
CA MET A 13 100.33 20.41 83.14
C MET A 13 100.16 21.57 82.16
N GLN A 14 99.66 22.71 82.65
CA GLN A 14 99.53 23.92 81.87
C GLN A 14 100.75 24.87 81.99
N ASP A 15 101.70 24.62 82.91
CA ASP A 15 102.68 25.65 83.27
C ASP A 15 104.17 25.25 83.21
N PHE A 16 104.55 24.11 82.63
CA PHE A 16 105.96 23.88 82.29
C PHE A 16 106.29 24.42 80.90
N ILE A 17 106.09 25.73 80.76
CA ILE A 17 106.90 26.61 79.93
C ILE A 17 108.31 26.58 80.55
N GLU A 18 109.35 26.27 79.77
CA GLU A 18 110.55 27.11 79.61
C GLU A 18 111.74 26.32 79.03
N LYS A 19 112.34 26.91 77.98
CA LYS A 19 113.70 26.74 77.42
C LYS A 19 114.00 25.54 76.50
N ASN A 20 114.12 25.69 75.16
CA ASN A 20 115.02 26.51 74.32
C ASN A 20 116.36 25.81 73.98
N HIS A 21 116.50 25.27 72.76
CA HIS A 21 117.44 25.74 71.71
C HIS A 21 117.70 24.72 70.58
N ARG A 22 117.54 25.19 69.31
CA ARG A 22 118.27 24.79 68.07
C ARG A 22 117.93 23.41 67.48
N SER A 23 117.84 23.14 66.17
CA SER A 23 117.97 23.87 64.90
C SER A 23 117.48 22.90 63.80
N ASN A 24 116.96 23.44 62.69
CA ASN A 24 116.89 22.85 61.34
C ASN A 24 115.64 22.04 60.90
N PHE A 25 114.78 22.77 60.18
CA PHE A 25 114.12 22.47 58.90
C PHE A 25 113.45 21.11 58.63
N GLY A 26 112.16 21.19 58.26
CA GLY A 26 111.41 20.10 57.64
C GLY A 26 110.00 20.50 57.22
N ASP A 27 109.91 21.50 56.35
CA ASP A 27 108.82 21.87 55.44
C ASP A 27 107.34 21.76 55.91
N VAL A 28 106.77 22.92 56.25
CA VAL A 28 105.31 23.13 56.22
C VAL A 28 104.92 23.36 54.77
N ILE A 29 104.64 22.28 54.05
CA ILE A 29 104.03 22.38 52.73
C ILE A 29 102.53 22.56 52.93
N ILE A 30 102.09 23.81 52.87
CA ILE A 30 100.68 24.13 52.57
C ILE A 30 100.47 23.80 51.10
N ALA A 31 100.33 22.51 50.79
CA ALA A 31 99.83 22.06 49.50
C ALA A 31 98.31 21.92 49.62
N THR A 32 97.57 23.01 49.42
CA THR A 32 96.17 22.87 49.02
C THR A 32 96.17 22.32 47.59
N THR A 33 96.30 21.00 47.48
CA THR A 33 96.39 20.28 46.22
C THR A 33 95.10 20.48 45.44
N PHE A 34 95.21 21.05 44.25
CA PHE A 34 94.14 21.28 43.27
C PHE A 34 93.19 20.06 43.09
N SER A 35 93.74 18.85 43.28
CA SER A 35 93.00 17.57 43.28
C SER A 35 91.85 17.50 44.31
N GLN A 36 92.01 18.04 45.52
CA GLN A 36 90.92 17.97 46.51
C GLN A 36 89.71 18.83 46.11
N ARG A 37 89.93 20.00 45.50
CA ARG A 37 88.85 20.82 44.95
C ARG A 37 88.13 20.12 43.81
N ALA A 38 88.86 19.41 42.94
CA ALA A 38 88.26 18.63 41.86
C ALA A 38 87.36 17.51 42.40
N ILE A 39 87.79 16.80 43.45
CA ILE A 39 86.99 15.73 44.09
C ILE A 39 85.72 16.30 44.73
N THR A 40 85.82 17.43 45.44
CA THR A 40 84.64 18.09 46.03
C THR A 40 83.64 18.54 44.96
N VAL A 41 84.10 19.16 43.87
CA VAL A 41 83.23 19.60 42.78
C VAL A 41 82.55 18.40 42.10
N CYS A 42 83.28 17.31 41.84
CA CYS A 42 82.70 16.08 41.29
C CYS A 42 81.61 15.50 42.20
N SER A 43 81.85 15.46 43.51
CA SER A 43 80.87 14.96 44.48
C SER A 43 79.58 15.79 44.48
N VAL A 44 79.71 17.13 44.44
CA VAL A 44 78.55 18.04 44.38
C VAL A 44 77.76 17.85 43.08
N ILE A 45 78.44 17.68 41.94
CA ILE A 45 77.78 17.43 40.65
C ILE A 45 76.98 16.13 40.69
N ILE A 46 77.56 15.04 41.20
CA ILE A 46 76.86 13.75 41.34
C ILE A 46 75.63 13.89 42.23
N PHE A 47 75.75 14.62 43.34
CA PHE A 47 74.64 14.85 44.25
C PHE A 47 73.49 15.62 43.58
N ILE A 48 73.81 16.67 42.80
CA ILE A 48 72.83 17.42 42.02
C ILE A 48 72.17 16.54 40.96
N CYS A 49 72.93 15.68 40.27
CA CYS A 49 72.39 14.73 39.30
C CYS A 49 71.41 13.74 39.94
N ILE A 50 71.66 13.26 41.16
CA ILE A 50 70.75 12.37 41.89
C ILE A 50 69.45 13.09 42.23
N ILE A 51 69.52 14.34 42.72
CA ILE A 51 68.33 15.13 43.06
C ILE A 51 67.50 15.42 41.80
N LEU A 52 68.14 15.84 40.71
CA LEU A 52 67.49 16.04 39.41
C LEU A 52 66.85 14.74 38.92
N PHE A 53 67.59 13.63 38.99
CA PHE A 53 67.06 12.33 38.61
C PHE A 53 65.84 11.96 39.46
N MET A 54 65.84 12.21 40.76
CA MET A 54 64.68 11.90 41.61
C MET A 54 63.48 12.81 41.35
N SER A 55 63.70 14.07 40.97
CA SER A 55 62.63 14.99 40.56
C SER A 55 62.08 14.71 39.16
N PHE A 56 62.92 14.30 38.21
CA PHE A 56 62.52 13.97 36.85
C PHE A 56 62.10 12.50 36.68
N ALA A 57 62.47 11.62 37.63
CA ALA A 57 61.97 10.26 37.72
C ALA A 57 60.56 10.24 38.33
N GLU A 58 59.64 10.98 37.70
CA GLU A 58 58.24 10.63 37.78
C GLU A 58 58.08 9.22 37.19
N TYR A 59 57.86 8.27 38.09
CA TYR A 59 57.56 6.88 37.76
C TYR A 59 56.26 6.84 36.97
N THR A 60 56.37 6.97 35.64
CA THR A 60 55.26 6.76 34.71
C THR A 60 54.89 5.28 34.75
N GLN A 61 54.04 4.92 35.71
CA GLN A 61 53.41 3.62 35.72
C GLN A 61 52.35 3.61 34.60
N LYS A 62 52.80 3.26 33.39
CA LYS A 62 51.93 3.03 32.24
C LYS A 62 51.10 1.78 32.50
N ARG A 63 49.95 1.93 33.16
CA ARG A 63 48.98 0.84 33.33
C ARG A 63 48.20 0.72 32.02
N ASN A 64 48.56 -0.26 31.19
CA ASN A 64 47.71 -0.69 30.09
C ASN A 64 46.40 -1.22 30.69
N VAL A 65 45.34 -0.41 30.64
CA VAL A 65 43.99 -0.85 30.96
C VAL A 65 43.44 -1.49 29.68
N ASN A 66 43.23 -2.81 29.71
CA ASN A 66 42.39 -3.48 28.71
C ASN A 66 40.93 -3.07 28.97
N GLY A 67 40.55 -1.88 28.51
CA GLY A 67 39.16 -1.45 28.48
C GLY A 67 38.46 -2.04 27.26
N ILE A 68 37.34 -2.73 27.48
CA ILE A 68 36.43 -3.12 26.41
C ILE A 68 35.46 -1.96 26.21
N VAL A 69 35.40 -1.39 25.01
CA VAL A 69 34.44 -0.32 24.68
C VAL A 69 33.07 -0.97 24.51
N TYR A 70 32.15 -0.68 25.43
CA TYR A 70 30.76 -1.09 25.32
C TYR A 70 29.94 0.08 24.77
N PRO A 71 29.10 -0.11 23.74
CA PRO A 71 28.26 0.96 23.21
C PRO A 71 27.17 1.34 24.21
N ASP A 72 27.22 2.56 24.75
CA ASP A 72 26.23 3.09 25.72
C ASP A 72 24.80 3.11 25.19
N LYS A 73 24.61 3.10 23.87
CA LYS A 73 23.30 3.22 23.21
C LYS A 73 22.67 1.88 22.80
N GLY A 74 23.27 0.76 23.18
CA GLY A 74 22.76 -0.58 22.88
C GLY A 74 23.02 -1.03 21.42
N ILE A 75 22.70 -2.29 21.13
CA ILE A 75 22.93 -2.93 19.82
C ILE A 75 21.57 -3.16 19.16
N ILE A 76 21.42 -2.68 17.92
CA ILE A 76 20.21 -2.90 17.11
C ILE A 76 20.55 -3.86 15.97
N SER A 77 19.80 -4.95 15.84
CA SER A 77 19.91 -5.88 14.71
C SER A 77 18.91 -5.50 13.62
N ILE A 78 19.41 -5.11 12.45
CA ILE A 78 18.58 -4.80 11.28
C ILE A 78 18.26 -6.09 10.56
N LYS A 79 16.96 -6.42 10.47
CA LYS A 79 16.46 -7.58 9.72
C LYS A 79 15.79 -7.12 8.43
N SER A 80 15.92 -7.93 7.38
CA SER A 80 15.17 -7.70 6.14
C SER A 80 13.67 -7.91 6.34
N LYS A 81 12.84 -7.09 5.68
CA LYS A 81 11.38 -7.25 5.64
C LYS A 81 10.93 -8.41 4.76
N GLN A 82 11.74 -8.82 3.79
CA GLN A 82 11.42 -9.84 2.81
C GLN A 82 12.60 -10.80 2.63
N SER A 83 12.30 -12.09 2.46
CA SER A 83 13.30 -13.11 2.13
C SER A 83 13.76 -12.93 0.69
N GLY A 84 15.07 -12.84 0.46
CA GLY A 84 15.67 -12.69 -0.86
C GLY A 84 17.17 -12.93 -0.80
N THR A 85 17.82 -12.90 -1.96
CA THR A 85 19.27 -13.11 -2.08
C THR A 85 20.00 -11.79 -1.84
N LEU A 86 21.06 -11.79 -1.03
CA LEU A 86 21.90 -10.59 -0.84
C LEU A 86 22.58 -10.25 -2.17
N SER A 87 22.20 -9.11 -2.75
CA SER A 87 22.71 -8.64 -4.05
C SER A 87 24.00 -7.82 -3.88
N ALA A 88 24.04 -6.94 -2.88
CA ALA A 88 25.23 -6.17 -2.57
C ALA A 88 25.25 -5.74 -1.10
N LEU A 89 26.46 -5.65 -0.53
CA LEU A 89 26.72 -5.08 0.78
C LEU A 89 27.55 -3.80 0.61
N TYR A 90 27.04 -2.67 1.10
CA TYR A 90 27.65 -1.36 0.86
C TYR A 90 28.46 -0.84 2.05
N ILE A 91 28.43 -1.54 3.18
CA ILE A 91 29.10 -1.14 4.42
C ILE A 91 30.14 -2.17 4.87
N LYS A 92 31.16 -1.71 5.58
CA LYS A 92 32.16 -2.55 6.25
C LYS A 92 32.09 -2.37 7.76
N SER A 93 32.65 -3.32 8.50
CA SER A 93 32.68 -3.27 9.96
C SER A 93 33.46 -2.05 10.45
N GLY A 94 32.83 -1.20 11.27
CA GLY A 94 33.43 0.01 11.82
C GLY A 94 33.07 1.30 11.08
N ASP A 95 32.30 1.23 9.99
CA ASP A 95 31.87 2.41 9.25
C ASP A 95 30.81 3.22 10.02
N PHE A 96 30.89 4.55 9.93
CA PHE A 96 29.88 5.47 10.44
C PHE A 96 28.81 5.71 9.37
N ILE A 97 27.56 5.34 9.68
CA ILE A 97 26.43 5.46 8.74
C ILE A 97 25.48 6.58 9.15
N ASN A 98 24.87 7.24 8.16
CA ASN A 98 23.81 8.22 8.40
C ASN A 98 22.41 7.61 8.25
N SER A 99 21.40 8.28 8.82
CA SER A 99 20.00 7.83 8.67
C SER A 99 19.57 7.87 7.20
N GLY A 100 19.03 6.75 6.72
CA GLY A 100 18.57 6.59 5.33
C GLY A 100 19.64 6.12 4.33
N GLU A 101 20.86 5.87 4.79
CA GLU A 101 21.93 5.35 3.94
C GLU A 101 21.71 3.87 3.57
N LYS A 102 22.08 3.50 2.34
CA LYS A 102 21.89 2.14 1.83
C LYS A 102 22.95 1.22 2.46
N LEU A 103 22.51 0.29 3.30
CA LEU A 103 23.40 -0.66 3.97
C LEU A 103 23.61 -1.93 3.13
N LEU A 104 22.52 -2.44 2.56
CA LEU A 104 22.48 -3.69 1.79
C LEU A 104 21.41 -3.61 0.71
N ALA A 105 21.63 -4.29 -0.41
CA ALA A 105 20.62 -4.54 -1.44
C ALA A 105 20.26 -6.02 -1.43
N ILE A 106 18.97 -6.31 -1.43
CA ILE A 106 18.42 -7.67 -1.51
C ILE A 106 17.66 -7.77 -2.83
N ASP A 107 17.98 -8.79 -3.61
CA ASP A 107 17.23 -9.18 -4.78
C ASP A 107 16.11 -10.15 -4.35
N ALA A 108 14.87 -9.70 -4.51
CA ALA A 108 13.67 -10.47 -4.20
C ALA A 108 12.96 -10.98 -5.48
N SER A 109 13.71 -11.29 -6.55
CA SER A 109 13.19 -11.77 -7.85
C SER A 109 12.18 -12.92 -7.76
N SER A 110 12.30 -13.84 -6.79
CA SER A 110 11.31 -14.90 -6.56
C SER A 110 9.92 -14.37 -6.15
N SER A 111 9.85 -13.18 -5.53
CA SER A 111 8.58 -12.51 -5.19
C SER A 111 7.96 -11.76 -6.38
N THR A 112 8.77 -11.37 -7.37
CA THR A 112 8.31 -10.71 -8.60
C THR A 112 7.47 -11.63 -9.49
N HIS A 113 7.67 -12.95 -9.42
CA HIS A 113 6.80 -13.92 -10.10
C HIS A 113 5.34 -13.86 -9.62
N TYR A 114 5.11 -13.56 -8.34
CA TYR A 114 3.75 -13.33 -7.83
C TYR A 114 3.15 -12.04 -8.39
N PHE A 115 3.95 -10.98 -8.55
CA PHE A 115 3.45 -9.71 -9.08
C PHE A 115 3.17 -9.75 -10.59
N LYS A 116 4.00 -10.46 -11.37
CA LYS A 116 3.81 -10.61 -12.82
C LYS A 116 2.63 -11.50 -13.18
N ASN A 117 2.38 -12.57 -12.41
CA ASN A 117 1.19 -13.41 -12.59
C ASN A 117 -0.11 -12.62 -12.36
N ASN A 118 -0.07 -11.58 -11.53
CA ASN A 118 -1.24 -10.76 -11.29
C ASN A 118 -1.62 -9.94 -12.53
N GLU A 119 -0.65 -9.40 -13.29
CA GLU A 119 -0.95 -8.60 -14.49
C GLU A 119 -1.62 -9.43 -15.59
N GLU A 120 -1.13 -10.64 -15.87
CA GLU A 120 -1.76 -11.55 -16.83
C GLU A 120 -3.16 -11.98 -16.36
N SER A 121 -3.33 -12.28 -15.08
CA SER A 121 -4.63 -12.63 -14.50
C SER A 121 -5.63 -11.45 -14.57
N TYR A 122 -5.19 -10.22 -14.32
CA TYR A 122 -6.02 -9.04 -14.51
C TYR A 122 -6.38 -8.83 -15.98
N ARG A 123 -5.45 -9.01 -16.92
CA ARG A 123 -5.73 -8.91 -18.36
C ARG A 123 -6.75 -9.95 -18.83
N GLU A 124 -6.64 -11.19 -18.35
CA GLU A 124 -7.61 -12.26 -18.64
C GLU A 124 -8.99 -11.95 -18.02
N MET A 125 -9.02 -11.44 -16.78
CA MET A 125 -10.27 -11.03 -16.14
C MET A 125 -10.96 -9.90 -16.90
N PHE A 126 -10.22 -8.87 -17.32
CA PHE A 126 -10.76 -7.75 -18.10
C PHE A 126 -11.23 -8.18 -19.49
N SER A 127 -10.51 -9.09 -20.16
CA SER A 127 -10.93 -9.60 -21.47
C SER A 127 -12.21 -10.43 -21.36
N LYS A 128 -12.36 -11.23 -20.29
CA LYS A 128 -13.57 -12.00 -19.98
C LYS A 128 -14.75 -11.11 -19.62
N LEU A 129 -14.55 -10.05 -18.83
CA LEU A 129 -15.60 -9.08 -18.54
C LEU A 129 -16.07 -8.37 -19.80
N ARG A 130 -15.14 -7.97 -20.68
CA ARG A 130 -15.49 -7.35 -21.97
C ARG A 130 -16.28 -8.33 -22.84
N SER A 131 -15.87 -9.59 -22.95
CA SER A 131 -16.58 -10.58 -23.77
C SER A 131 -17.98 -10.87 -23.23
N ILE A 132 -18.15 -11.00 -21.91
CA ILE A 132 -19.46 -11.15 -21.27
C ILE A 132 -20.36 -9.94 -21.58
N SER A 133 -19.87 -8.72 -21.35
CA SER A 133 -20.67 -7.51 -21.62
C SER A 133 -21.07 -7.37 -23.09
N SER A 134 -20.16 -7.69 -24.01
CA SER A 134 -20.46 -7.66 -25.45
C SER A 134 -21.48 -8.73 -25.85
N ARG A 135 -21.41 -9.91 -25.22
CA ARG A 135 -22.35 -11.00 -25.46
C ARG A 135 -23.73 -10.68 -24.91
N GLU A 136 -23.82 -10.16 -23.69
CA GLU A 136 -25.10 -9.72 -23.12
C GLU A 136 -25.75 -8.64 -23.98
N THR A 137 -24.96 -7.68 -24.48
CA THR A 137 -25.46 -6.64 -25.36
C THR A 137 -25.96 -7.23 -26.69
N GLN A 138 -25.20 -8.15 -27.28
CA GLN A 138 -25.58 -8.80 -28.53
C GLN A 138 -26.83 -9.69 -28.37
N ASP A 139 -26.89 -10.48 -27.30
CA ASP A 139 -28.02 -11.36 -26.98
C ASP A 139 -29.29 -10.50 -26.77
N ASN A 140 -29.18 -9.39 -26.01
CA ASN A 140 -30.28 -8.44 -25.84
C ASN A 140 -30.73 -7.79 -27.15
N ILE A 141 -29.80 -7.40 -28.03
CA ILE A 141 -30.14 -6.84 -29.35
C ILE A 141 -30.89 -7.89 -30.18
N THR A 142 -30.39 -9.12 -30.24
CA THR A 142 -31.04 -10.18 -31.04
C THR A 142 -32.42 -10.57 -30.50
N ASP A 143 -32.61 -10.62 -29.18
CA ASP A 143 -33.92 -10.85 -28.57
C ASP A 143 -34.90 -9.71 -28.88
N LEU A 144 -34.45 -8.47 -28.74
CA LEU A 144 -35.26 -7.29 -29.08
C LEU A 144 -35.63 -7.25 -30.57
N GLU A 145 -34.70 -7.60 -31.46
CA GLU A 145 -34.97 -7.71 -32.90
C GLU A 145 -35.97 -8.82 -33.22
N ALA A 146 -35.84 -10.00 -32.60
CA ALA A 146 -36.79 -11.08 -32.75
C ALA A 146 -38.19 -10.69 -32.26
N LYS A 147 -38.28 -10.05 -31.09
CA LYS A 147 -39.53 -9.56 -30.52
C LYS A 147 -40.18 -8.47 -31.36
N LYS A 148 -39.36 -7.54 -31.90
CA LYS A 148 -39.82 -6.52 -32.85
C LYS A 148 -40.42 -7.18 -34.09
N LYS A 149 -39.71 -8.13 -34.70
CA LYS A 149 -40.18 -8.85 -35.89
C LYS A 149 -41.50 -9.58 -35.65
N LEU A 150 -41.62 -10.31 -34.53
CA LEU A 150 -42.87 -10.99 -34.15
C LEU A 150 -44.03 -9.99 -33.98
N THR A 151 -43.76 -8.83 -33.37
CA THR A 151 -44.77 -7.78 -33.21
C THR A 151 -45.19 -7.19 -34.56
N GLU A 152 -44.24 -6.94 -35.47
CA GLU A 152 -44.52 -6.46 -36.82
C GLU A 152 -45.37 -7.46 -37.61
N GLU A 153 -45.06 -8.75 -37.51
CA GLU A 153 -45.86 -9.83 -38.11
C GLU A 153 -47.28 -9.87 -37.54
N GLN A 154 -47.45 -9.75 -36.22
CA GLN A 154 -48.77 -9.69 -35.57
C GLN A 154 -49.60 -8.47 -36.01
N VAL A 155 -48.95 -7.31 -36.17
CA VAL A 155 -49.60 -6.09 -36.68
C VAL A 155 -50.10 -6.30 -38.11
N ILE A 156 -49.28 -6.92 -38.97
CA ILE A 156 -49.66 -7.24 -40.35
C ILE A 156 -50.84 -8.21 -40.38
N GLN A 157 -50.77 -9.29 -39.58
CA GLN A 157 -51.85 -10.27 -39.50
C GLN A 157 -53.16 -9.63 -39.03
N THR A 158 -53.11 -8.78 -38.00
CA THR A 158 -54.28 -8.07 -37.48
C THR A 158 -54.86 -7.10 -38.52
N LYS A 159 -54.01 -6.37 -39.26
CA LYS A 159 -54.46 -5.51 -40.37
C LYS A 159 -55.18 -6.31 -41.45
N ASN A 160 -54.65 -7.46 -41.82
CA ASN A 160 -55.27 -8.34 -42.81
C ASN A 160 -56.63 -8.86 -42.30
N SER A 161 -56.71 -9.29 -41.04
CA SER A 161 -57.97 -9.69 -40.42
C SER A 161 -58.99 -8.56 -40.44
N ILE A 162 -58.62 -7.33 -40.07
CA ILE A 162 -59.50 -6.15 -40.15
C ILE A 162 -60.02 -5.95 -41.57
N ALA A 163 -59.15 -6.00 -42.59
CA ALA A 163 -59.56 -5.82 -43.98
C ALA A 163 -60.55 -6.90 -44.47
N ILE A 164 -60.37 -8.15 -44.04
CA ILE A 164 -61.29 -9.26 -44.33
C ILE A 164 -62.65 -8.99 -43.69
N MET A 165 -62.68 -8.59 -42.42
CA MET A 165 -63.91 -8.34 -41.67
C MET A 165 -64.66 -7.13 -42.20
N GLU A 166 -63.98 -6.05 -42.55
CA GLU A 166 -64.59 -4.89 -43.21
C GLU A 166 -65.26 -5.29 -44.53
N ARG A 167 -64.63 -6.19 -45.30
CA ARG A 167 -65.22 -6.72 -46.54
C ARG A 167 -66.49 -7.53 -46.23
N GLN A 168 -66.46 -8.34 -45.18
CA GLN A 168 -67.61 -9.13 -44.75
C GLN A 168 -68.77 -8.23 -44.30
N ILE A 169 -68.50 -7.17 -43.53
CA ILE A 169 -69.48 -6.14 -43.15
C ILE A 169 -70.10 -5.48 -44.40
N ARG A 170 -69.27 -5.09 -45.38
CA ARG A 170 -69.77 -4.49 -46.64
C ARG A 170 -70.67 -5.45 -47.41
N LEU A 171 -70.27 -6.72 -47.54
CA LEU A 171 -71.07 -7.76 -48.21
C LEU A 171 -72.40 -8.01 -47.49
N LEU A 172 -72.37 -8.08 -46.15
CA LEU A 172 -73.57 -8.30 -45.35
C LEU A 172 -74.54 -7.11 -45.42
N ASN A 173 -74.03 -5.88 -45.41
CA ASN A 173 -74.84 -4.68 -45.64
C ASN A 173 -75.50 -4.67 -47.03
N ALA A 174 -74.75 -5.02 -48.08
CA ALA A 174 -75.32 -5.16 -49.42
C ALA A 174 -76.41 -6.26 -49.48
N ALA A 175 -76.20 -7.38 -48.78
CA ALA A 175 -77.17 -8.45 -48.67
C ALA A 175 -78.43 -8.04 -47.89
N ILE A 176 -78.30 -7.25 -46.81
CA ILE A 176 -79.42 -6.67 -46.06
C ILE A 176 -80.20 -5.70 -46.94
N HIS A 177 -79.52 -4.81 -47.67
CA HIS A 177 -80.16 -3.87 -48.57
C HIS A 177 -80.97 -4.60 -49.66
N SER A 178 -80.40 -5.63 -50.27
CA SER A 178 -81.10 -6.48 -51.24
C SER A 178 -82.34 -7.16 -50.61
N GLN A 179 -82.19 -7.74 -49.41
CA GLN A 179 -83.29 -8.38 -48.69
C GLN A 179 -84.39 -7.37 -48.30
N GLN A 180 -84.03 -6.14 -47.94
CA GLN A 180 -84.96 -5.06 -47.60
C GLN A 180 -85.83 -4.68 -48.81
N ILE A 181 -85.25 -4.64 -50.01
CA ILE A 181 -85.99 -4.42 -51.27
C ILE A 181 -86.94 -5.58 -51.55
N SER A 182 -86.48 -6.83 -51.37
CA SER A 182 -87.34 -8.00 -51.53
C SER A 182 -88.51 -8.00 -50.55
N PHE A 183 -88.25 -7.66 -49.28
CA PHE A 183 -89.28 -7.51 -48.26
C PHE A 183 -90.28 -6.42 -48.61
N SER A 184 -89.84 -5.25 -49.10
CA SER A 184 -90.78 -4.17 -49.47
C SER A 184 -91.69 -4.59 -50.63
N LYS A 185 -91.17 -5.31 -51.62
CA LYS A 185 -91.98 -5.86 -52.73
C LYS A 185 -93.03 -6.86 -52.23
N ILE A 186 -92.65 -7.77 -51.33
CA ILE A 186 -93.56 -8.76 -50.73
C ILE A 186 -94.61 -8.04 -49.87
N GLN A 187 -94.20 -7.03 -49.10
CA GLN A 187 -95.11 -6.23 -48.29
C GLN A 187 -96.15 -5.48 -49.14
N ASP A 188 -95.75 -4.94 -50.29
CA ASP A 188 -96.68 -4.28 -51.20
C ASP A 188 -97.61 -5.28 -51.92
N ALA A 189 -97.12 -6.47 -52.26
CA ALA A 189 -97.96 -7.56 -52.77
C ALA A 189 -98.97 -8.07 -51.72
N TYR A 190 -98.57 -8.08 -50.44
CA TYR A 190 -99.41 -8.47 -49.32
C TYR A 190 -100.57 -7.49 -49.11
N LYS A 191 -100.30 -6.17 -49.17
CA LYS A 191 -101.36 -5.13 -49.13
C LYS A 191 -102.40 -5.31 -50.24
N LYS A 192 -101.98 -5.83 -51.39
CA LYS A 192 -102.84 -6.13 -52.54
C LYS A 192 -103.48 -7.54 -52.48
N ARG A 193 -103.27 -8.29 -51.39
CA ARG A 193 -103.73 -9.67 -51.15
C ARG A 193 -103.23 -10.71 -52.16
N TYR A 194 -102.04 -10.50 -52.75
CA TYR A 194 -101.44 -11.45 -53.70
C TYR A 194 -100.48 -12.47 -53.07
N VAL A 195 -100.15 -12.32 -51.78
CA VAL A 195 -99.26 -13.21 -51.03
C VAL A 195 -99.84 -13.49 -49.65
N SER A 196 -99.48 -14.63 -49.07
CA SER A 196 -99.93 -15.10 -47.75
C SER A 196 -99.20 -14.40 -46.59
N ASP A 197 -99.79 -14.45 -45.40
CA ASP A 197 -99.15 -14.02 -44.15
C ASP A 197 -97.83 -14.76 -43.90
N VAL A 198 -97.78 -16.04 -44.27
CA VAL A 198 -96.60 -16.91 -44.10
C VAL A 198 -95.43 -16.39 -44.94
N GLU A 199 -95.66 -16.03 -46.20
CA GLU A 199 -94.63 -15.50 -47.09
C GLU A 199 -94.09 -14.14 -46.60
N LYS A 200 -94.98 -13.25 -46.14
CA LYS A 200 -94.58 -11.95 -45.58
C LYS A 200 -93.77 -12.13 -44.29
N ASN A 201 -94.18 -13.02 -43.39
CA ASN A 201 -93.48 -13.27 -42.13
C ASN A 201 -92.12 -13.96 -42.35
N ASN A 202 -92.03 -14.89 -43.31
CA ASN A 202 -90.76 -15.52 -43.67
C ASN A 202 -89.76 -14.49 -44.23
N ALA A 203 -90.21 -13.58 -45.10
CA ALA A 203 -89.37 -12.52 -45.63
C ALA A 203 -88.87 -11.53 -44.54
N GLU A 204 -89.71 -11.24 -43.55
CA GLU A 204 -89.34 -10.43 -42.39
C GLU A 204 -88.31 -11.15 -41.50
N MET A 205 -88.53 -12.42 -41.21
CA MET A 205 -87.61 -13.23 -40.40
C MET A 205 -86.22 -13.31 -41.04
N GLN A 206 -86.14 -13.55 -42.36
CA GLN A 206 -84.87 -13.54 -43.10
C GLN A 206 -84.13 -12.19 -43.02
N LEU A 207 -84.86 -11.07 -43.01
CA LEU A 207 -84.27 -9.74 -42.87
C LEU A 207 -83.74 -9.51 -41.45
N ILE A 208 -84.50 -9.92 -40.44
CA ILE A 208 -84.09 -9.84 -39.03
C ILE A 208 -82.83 -10.68 -38.80
N ASP A 209 -82.79 -11.92 -39.31
CA ASP A 209 -81.63 -12.81 -39.16
C ASP A 209 -80.34 -12.18 -39.69
N LYS A 210 -80.39 -11.56 -40.88
CA LYS A 210 -79.22 -10.87 -41.45
C LYS A 210 -78.82 -9.64 -40.62
N LYS A 211 -79.78 -8.90 -40.06
CA LYS A 211 -79.50 -7.77 -39.16
C LYS A 211 -78.88 -8.24 -37.84
N MET A 212 -79.34 -9.38 -37.29
CA MET A 212 -78.72 -9.98 -36.10
C MET A 212 -77.30 -10.42 -36.38
N GLN A 213 -77.03 -11.05 -37.54
CA GLN A 213 -75.66 -11.41 -37.96
C GLN A 213 -74.74 -10.19 -38.08
N LEU A 214 -75.26 -9.06 -38.58
CA LEU A 214 -74.49 -7.82 -38.63
C LEU A 214 -74.21 -7.27 -37.24
N GLN A 215 -75.19 -7.34 -36.34
CA GLN A 215 -75.04 -6.90 -34.96
C GLN A 215 -74.04 -7.76 -34.19
N SER A 216 -74.07 -9.09 -34.35
CA SER A 216 -73.07 -9.96 -33.72
C SER A 216 -71.66 -9.66 -34.23
N LEU A 217 -71.51 -9.44 -35.55
CA LEU A 217 -70.22 -9.09 -36.15
C LEU A 217 -69.70 -7.73 -35.67
N ASN A 218 -70.58 -6.73 -35.52
CA ASN A 218 -70.23 -5.43 -34.96
C ASN A 218 -69.92 -5.48 -33.45
N ASN A 219 -70.50 -6.40 -32.70
CA ASN A 219 -70.17 -6.57 -31.28
C ASN A 219 -68.81 -7.23 -31.09
N GLU A 220 -68.47 -8.18 -31.95
CA GLU A 220 -67.16 -8.83 -31.97
C GLU A 220 -66.07 -7.87 -32.47
N PHE A 221 -66.41 -7.01 -33.43
CA PHE A 221 -65.53 -6.00 -34.01
C PHE A 221 -66.23 -4.65 -34.04
N PRO A 222 -66.20 -3.90 -32.91
CA PRO A 222 -66.76 -2.56 -32.92
C PRO A 222 -66.04 -1.76 -34.01
N PRO A 223 -66.76 -1.11 -34.93
CA PRO A 223 -66.13 -0.19 -35.86
C PRO A 223 -65.29 0.77 -35.02
N LYS A 224 -64.00 0.92 -35.35
CA LYS A 224 -63.16 1.95 -34.74
C LYS A 224 -63.91 3.26 -34.95
N ARG A 225 -64.65 3.68 -33.93
CA ARG A 225 -65.24 5.01 -33.89
C ARG A 225 -64.03 5.92 -33.80
N ASP A 226 -63.78 6.64 -34.88
CA ASP A 226 -62.92 7.80 -34.94
C ASP A 226 -63.09 8.60 -33.65
N LYS A 227 -62.18 8.37 -32.71
CA LYS A 227 -61.95 9.23 -31.58
C LYS A 227 -60.44 9.28 -31.41
N LEU A 228 -59.93 10.44 -31.83
CA LEU A 228 -58.60 11.01 -31.68
C LEU A 228 -57.65 10.74 -32.85
#